data_AF-A0A378IDK4-F1
#
_entry.id   AF-A0A378IDK4-F1
#
_cell.length_a   1.000
_cell.length_b   1.000
_cell.length_c   1.000
_cell.angle_alpha   90.00
_cell.angle_beta   90.00
_cell.angle_gamma   90.00
#
_symmetry.space_group_name_H-M   'P 1'
#
loop_
_entity.id
_entity.type
_entity.pdbx_description
1 polymer ?
#
loop_
_entity_poly.entity_id
_entity_poly.type
_entity_poly.pdbx_seq_one_letter_code
_entity_poly.pdbx_strand_id
1 'polypeptide(L)'
;MTFRSMKSLLTVVVVSCLPAIGFSEDTKTDAKTEAPTFQSTCVNAWMGRNTEITDKMAFKNFGEKYCKCAETQQPLDSQEAINKAAQVCMSRTILQDAMDSAEENIGLDKVTSKDIDDSCHSRWMLVYPKMDDNDKKIATSYCDCADPKLVDLSKNSEKMTDDEYYKEIYKIAATCSGKEGK
;
A
#
# COMPACT_ATOMS: atom_id res chain seq x y z
N MET A 1 43.98 -38.94 10.97
CA MET A 1 43.54 -37.92 11.95
C MET A 1 42.36 -38.47 12.71
N THR A 2 42.47 -38.40 14.02
CA THR A 2 41.81 -39.26 15.01
C THR A 2 40.44 -38.72 15.38
N PHE A 3 39.41 -39.57 15.30
CA PHE A 3 38.10 -39.36 15.92
C PHE A 3 38.28 -39.26 17.44
N ARG A 4 37.81 -38.16 18.04
CA ARG A 4 37.77 -37.99 19.49
C ARG A 4 36.33 -38.14 19.97
N SER A 5 36.05 -39.30 20.55
CA SER A 5 34.89 -39.58 21.39
C SER A 5 35.19 -39.09 22.80
N MET A 6 34.23 -38.41 23.46
CA MET A 6 34.16 -38.35 24.93
C MET A 6 32.71 -38.12 25.37
N LYS A 7 32.10 -39.22 25.84
CA LYS A 7 30.98 -39.22 26.78
C LYS A 7 31.48 -38.72 28.14
N SER A 8 30.72 -37.85 28.81
CA SER A 8 30.56 -37.98 30.27
C SER A 8 29.30 -37.27 30.76
N LEU A 9 28.50 -38.04 31.47
CA LEU A 9 27.39 -37.62 32.33
C LEU A 9 27.94 -36.88 33.57
N LEU A 10 27.19 -35.93 34.13
CA LEU A 10 26.64 -36.02 35.48
C LEU A 10 25.90 -34.74 35.92
N THR A 11 24.71 -35.01 36.43
CA THR A 11 23.69 -34.17 37.05
C THR A 11 24.15 -33.60 38.39
N VAL A 12 23.75 -32.36 38.73
CA VAL A 12 23.49 -31.97 40.13
C VAL A 12 22.13 -31.29 40.20
N VAL A 13 21.24 -32.00 40.89
CA VAL A 13 19.91 -31.59 41.33
C VAL A 13 20.08 -30.71 42.57
N VAL A 14 19.43 -29.54 42.61
CA VAL A 14 19.05 -28.92 43.88
C VAL A 14 17.54 -28.93 43.96
N VAL A 15 17.05 -29.88 44.76
CA VAL A 15 15.68 -29.97 45.26
C VAL A 15 15.51 -28.92 46.35
N SER A 16 14.52 -28.06 46.19
CA SER A 16 13.83 -27.41 47.30
C SER A 16 12.32 -27.62 47.16
N CYS A 17 11.84 -28.68 47.80
CA CYS A 17 10.47 -28.83 48.35
C CYS A 17 10.07 -27.59 49.15
N LEU A 18 8.82 -27.11 49.33
CA LEU A 18 7.40 -27.48 49.11
C LEU A 18 6.58 -26.27 49.71
N PRO A 19 5.22 -26.18 49.78
CA PRO A 19 4.12 -26.90 49.12
C PRO A 19 2.94 -26.02 48.60
N ALA A 20 2.04 -26.67 47.85
CA ALA A 20 0.56 -26.60 47.95
C ALA A 20 -0.28 -25.47 47.29
N ILE A 21 -1.02 -25.94 46.26
CA ILE A 21 -2.44 -25.71 45.93
C ILE A 21 -2.77 -24.48 45.07
N GLY A 22 -3.18 -24.80 43.83
CA GLY A 22 -3.87 -23.91 42.91
C GLY A 22 -3.78 -24.44 41.48
N PHE A 23 -4.38 -25.59 41.17
CA PHE A 23 -4.67 -25.91 39.77
C PHE A 23 -5.80 -24.98 39.32
N SER A 24 -5.43 -23.82 38.79
CA SER A 24 -6.20 -23.25 37.69
C SER A 24 -5.55 -23.80 36.43
N GLU A 25 -6.31 -24.57 35.67
CA GLU A 25 -6.05 -24.77 34.25
C GLU A 25 -6.11 -23.38 33.60
N ASP A 26 -5.00 -22.65 33.68
CA ASP A 26 -4.68 -21.65 32.67
C ASP A 26 -4.45 -22.46 31.40
N THR A 27 -5.55 -22.70 30.68
CA THR A 27 -5.53 -22.82 29.23
C THR A 27 -4.76 -21.60 28.75
N LYS A 28 -3.44 -21.71 28.68
CA LYS A 28 -2.62 -20.95 27.75
C LYS A 28 -3.18 -21.33 26.39
N THR A 29 -4.18 -20.57 26.01
CA THR A 29 -4.43 -20.27 24.62
C THR A 29 -3.11 -19.70 24.15
N ASP A 30 -2.23 -20.56 23.64
CA ASP A 30 -1.14 -20.14 22.80
C ASP A 30 -1.81 -19.28 21.74
N ALA A 31 -1.68 -17.96 21.90
CA ALA A 31 -2.11 -17.00 20.91
C ALA A 31 -1.29 -17.35 19.68
N LYS A 32 -1.89 -18.16 18.81
CA LYS A 32 -1.35 -18.57 17.54
C LYS A 32 -1.13 -17.25 16.81
N THR A 33 0.12 -16.75 16.84
CA THR A 33 0.49 -15.54 16.13
C THR A 33 0.37 -15.94 14.67
N GLU A 34 -0.77 -15.62 14.06
CA GLU A 34 -0.99 -15.89 12.65
C GLU A 34 0.15 -15.24 11.87
N ALA A 35 0.69 -15.97 10.90
CA ALA A 35 1.72 -15.42 10.03
C ALA A 35 1.17 -14.13 9.38
N PRO A 36 1.98 -13.06 9.28
CA PRO A 36 1.51 -11.81 8.71
C PRO A 36 1.03 -12.02 7.27
N THR A 37 -0.12 -11.45 6.93
CA THR A 37 -0.66 -11.48 5.56
C THR A 37 0.21 -10.62 4.63
N PHE A 38 0.05 -10.81 3.32
CA PHE A 38 0.69 -9.94 2.33
C PHE A 38 0.32 -8.47 2.58
N GLN A 39 -0.98 -8.20 2.78
CA GLN A 39 -1.50 -6.86 3.03
C GLN A 39 -0.84 -6.20 4.25
N SER A 40 -0.78 -6.87 5.41
CA SER A 40 -0.17 -6.27 6.60
C SER A 40 1.34 -6.06 6.45
N THR A 41 2.02 -7.00 5.80
CA THR A 41 3.46 -6.87 5.48
C THR A 41 3.72 -5.68 4.56
N CYS A 42 2.93 -5.54 3.50
CA CYS A 42 3.05 -4.46 2.53
C CYS A 42 2.78 -3.08 3.16
N VAL A 43 1.71 -2.95 3.94
CA VAL A 43 1.36 -1.68 4.60
C VAL A 43 2.44 -1.28 5.63
N ASN A 44 2.97 -2.25 6.38
CA ASN A 44 4.07 -1.98 7.30
C ASN A 44 5.34 -1.50 6.57
N ALA A 45 5.68 -2.15 5.45
CA ALA A 45 6.79 -1.72 4.61
C ALA A 45 6.55 -0.31 4.01
N TRP A 46 5.33 -0.01 3.58
CA TRP A 46 4.93 1.31 3.10
C TRP A 46 5.14 2.39 4.15
N MET A 47 4.64 2.17 5.38
CA MET A 47 4.82 3.10 6.50
C MET A 47 6.30 3.28 6.89
N GLY A 48 7.14 2.29 6.61
CA GLY A 48 8.59 2.37 6.79
C GLY A 48 9.33 3.22 5.75
N ARG A 49 8.69 3.58 4.61
CA ARG A 49 9.35 4.33 3.52
C ARG A 49 9.72 5.76 3.92
N ASN A 50 8.93 6.38 4.79
CA ASN A 50 9.16 7.75 5.20
C ASN A 50 8.55 8.02 6.58
N THR A 51 9.40 8.24 7.57
CA THR A 51 9.01 8.54 8.95
C THR A 51 8.72 10.02 9.19
N GLU A 52 9.06 10.89 8.24
CA GLU A 52 8.94 12.36 8.32
C GLU A 52 7.61 12.88 7.73
N ILE A 53 6.70 12.00 7.30
CA ILE A 53 5.43 12.40 6.71
C ILE A 53 4.54 13.09 7.75
N THR A 54 4.06 14.28 7.39
CA THR A 54 3.18 15.11 8.22
C THR A 54 1.81 14.47 8.39
N ASP A 55 1.18 14.04 7.29
CA ASP A 55 -0.12 13.35 7.32
C ASP A 55 0.06 11.82 7.26
N LYS A 56 0.35 11.23 8.42
CA LYS A 56 0.53 9.77 8.55
C LYS A 56 -0.74 8.99 8.23
N MET A 57 -1.91 9.57 8.44
CA MET A 57 -3.19 8.88 8.21
C MET A 57 -3.48 8.81 6.71
N ALA A 58 -3.37 9.93 5.99
CA ALA A 58 -3.51 9.92 4.53
C ALA A 58 -2.47 9.02 3.88
N PHE A 59 -1.22 9.06 4.34
CA PHE A 59 -0.18 8.18 3.81
C PHE A 59 -0.45 6.71 4.08
N LYS A 60 -0.95 6.36 5.26
CA LYS A 60 -1.37 4.99 5.57
C LYS A 60 -2.54 4.53 4.71
N ASN A 61 -3.57 5.36 4.57
CA ASN A 61 -4.76 5.04 3.76
C ASN A 61 -4.39 4.85 2.29
N PHE A 62 -3.52 5.71 1.75
CA PHE A 62 -2.94 5.52 0.42
C PHE A 62 -2.20 4.18 0.33
N GLY A 63 -1.34 3.88 1.31
CA GLY A 63 -0.59 2.62 1.38
C GLY A 63 -1.49 1.39 1.41
N GLU A 64 -2.61 1.44 2.13
CA GLU A 64 -3.60 0.35 2.17
C GLU A 64 -4.23 0.11 0.80
N LYS A 65 -4.61 1.17 0.06
CA LYS A 65 -5.13 1.08 -1.31
C LYS A 65 -4.07 0.52 -2.28
N TYR A 66 -2.84 1.01 -2.20
CA TYR A 66 -1.71 0.54 -3.00
C TYR A 66 -1.43 -0.96 -2.75
N CYS A 67 -1.37 -1.37 -1.48
CA CYS A 67 -1.09 -2.75 -1.11
C CYS A 67 -2.22 -3.70 -1.51
N LYS A 68 -3.48 -3.24 -1.42
CA LYS A 68 -4.64 -4.01 -1.91
C LYS A 68 -4.55 -4.21 -3.41
N CYS A 69 -4.12 -3.19 -4.17
CA CYS A 69 -3.84 -3.38 -5.58
C CYS A 69 -2.70 -4.38 -5.80
N ALA A 70 -1.57 -4.25 -5.10
CA ALA A 70 -0.42 -5.13 -5.27
C ALA A 70 -0.73 -6.61 -4.98
N GLU A 71 -1.63 -6.88 -4.03
CA GLU A 71 -2.13 -8.23 -3.73
C GLU A 71 -2.82 -8.88 -4.93
N THR A 72 -3.47 -8.09 -5.79
CA THR A 72 -4.10 -8.60 -7.02
C THR A 72 -3.12 -8.84 -8.18
N GLN A 73 -1.86 -8.42 -8.03
CA GLN A 73 -0.83 -8.54 -9.08
C GLN A 73 0.06 -9.79 -8.92
N GLN A 74 -0.33 -10.74 -8.05
CA GLN A 74 0.42 -11.97 -7.81
C GLN A 74 0.47 -12.89 -9.05
N PRO A 75 1.55 -13.69 -9.23
CA PRO A 75 2.72 -13.80 -8.35
C PRO A 75 3.71 -12.63 -8.50
N LEU A 76 4.29 -12.19 -7.39
CA LEU A 76 5.37 -11.20 -7.34
C LEU A 76 6.73 -11.89 -7.15
N ASP A 77 7.04 -12.85 -8.01
CA ASP A 77 8.16 -13.79 -7.90
C ASP A 77 9.47 -13.30 -8.57
N SER A 78 9.41 -12.18 -9.28
CA SER A 78 10.55 -11.59 -9.98
C SER A 78 10.59 -10.08 -9.79
N GLN A 79 11.78 -9.48 -9.94
CA GLN A 79 11.92 -8.03 -9.86
C GLN A 79 11.12 -7.32 -10.95
N GLU A 80 10.98 -7.91 -12.14
CA GLU A 80 10.15 -7.39 -13.22
C GLU A 80 8.66 -7.37 -12.84
N ALA A 81 8.14 -8.48 -12.31
CA ALA A 81 6.76 -8.55 -11.84
C ALA A 81 6.50 -7.53 -10.71
N ILE A 82 7.45 -7.40 -9.76
CA ILE A 82 7.39 -6.42 -8.68
C ILE A 82 7.37 -4.98 -9.23
N ASN A 83 8.28 -4.64 -10.15
CA ASN A 83 8.36 -3.29 -10.73
C ASN A 83 7.09 -2.94 -11.51
N LYS A 84 6.57 -3.89 -12.30
CA LYS A 84 5.33 -3.72 -13.05
C LYS A 84 4.14 -3.54 -12.10
N ALA A 85 4.02 -4.36 -11.07
CA ALA A 85 2.97 -4.23 -10.07
C ALA A 85 3.06 -2.89 -9.34
N ALA A 86 4.26 -2.45 -8.96
CA ALA A 86 4.49 -1.16 -8.34
C ALA A 86 4.05 0.00 -9.25
N GLN A 87 4.44 -0.02 -10.53
CA GLN A 87 4.04 1.01 -11.49
C GLN A 87 2.51 1.05 -11.68
N VAL A 88 1.89 -0.11 -11.92
CA VAL A 88 0.44 -0.23 -12.15
C VAL A 88 -0.35 0.21 -10.92
N CYS A 89 0.06 -0.23 -9.73
CA CYS A 89 -0.67 0.08 -8.51
C CYS A 89 -0.44 1.51 -8.06
N MET A 90 0.77 2.06 -8.24
CA MET A 90 1.01 3.46 -7.93
C MET A 90 0.12 4.37 -8.77
N SER A 91 0.08 4.17 -10.09
CA SER A 91 -0.69 5.04 -10.98
C SER A 91 -2.20 4.95 -10.70
N ARG A 92 -2.71 3.73 -10.51
CA ARG A 92 -4.11 3.50 -10.13
C ARG A 92 -4.47 4.16 -8.81
N THR A 93 -3.65 3.96 -7.77
CA THR A 93 -3.93 4.50 -6.44
C THR A 93 -3.86 6.03 -6.43
N ILE A 94 -2.95 6.65 -7.19
CA ILE A 94 -2.90 8.12 -7.30
C ILE A 94 -4.22 8.69 -7.81
N LEU A 95 -4.75 8.17 -8.93
CA LEU A 95 -5.99 8.72 -9.48
C LEU A 95 -7.21 8.30 -8.68
N GLN A 96 -7.25 7.07 -8.17
CA GLN A 96 -8.34 6.63 -7.31
C GLN A 96 -8.43 7.53 -6.07
N ASP A 97 -7.32 7.71 -5.35
CA ASP A 97 -7.31 8.52 -4.14
C ASP A 97 -7.57 10.01 -4.41
N ALA A 98 -7.12 10.51 -5.57
CA ALA A 98 -7.47 11.86 -6.03
C ALA A 98 -8.99 12.03 -6.22
N MET A 99 -9.64 11.08 -6.90
CA MET A 99 -11.06 11.15 -7.19
C MET A 99 -11.92 10.88 -5.95
N ASP A 100 -11.53 9.95 -5.09
CA ASP A 100 -12.22 9.68 -3.81
C ASP A 100 -12.29 10.97 -2.98
N SER A 101 -11.19 11.70 -2.91
CA SER A 101 -11.13 12.95 -2.17
C SER A 101 -11.85 14.11 -2.84
N ALA A 102 -11.92 14.13 -4.17
CA ALA A 102 -12.74 15.10 -4.88
C ALA A 102 -14.23 14.86 -4.61
N GLU A 103 -14.67 13.60 -4.61
CA GLU A 103 -16.04 13.22 -4.23
C GLU A 103 -16.34 13.59 -2.78
N GLU A 104 -15.48 13.20 -1.84
CA GLU A 104 -15.69 13.45 -0.40
C GLU A 104 -15.72 14.95 -0.03
N ASN A 105 -14.92 15.78 -0.70
CA ASN A 105 -14.77 17.20 -0.34
C ASN A 105 -15.67 18.14 -1.14
N ILE A 106 -16.00 17.80 -2.39
CA ILE A 106 -16.64 18.72 -3.36
C ILE A 106 -17.91 18.09 -3.96
N GLY A 107 -17.86 16.79 -4.26
CA GLY A 107 -18.83 16.09 -5.09
C GLY A 107 -18.41 16.08 -6.56
N LEU A 108 -18.48 14.91 -7.21
CA LEU A 108 -18.07 14.70 -8.60
C LEU A 108 -18.88 15.53 -9.60
N ASP A 109 -20.12 15.92 -9.27
CA ASP A 109 -20.95 16.79 -10.11
C ASP A 109 -20.41 18.22 -10.20
N LYS A 110 -19.57 18.63 -9.24
CA LYS A 110 -19.03 20.00 -9.09
C LYS A 110 -17.53 20.09 -9.29
N VAL A 111 -16.84 18.96 -9.38
CA VAL A 111 -15.38 18.93 -9.52
C VAL A 111 -14.93 19.65 -10.79
N THR A 112 -13.95 20.54 -10.65
CA THR A 112 -13.34 21.25 -11.78
C THR A 112 -12.02 20.62 -12.17
N SER A 113 -11.51 21.01 -13.35
CA SER A 113 -10.16 20.63 -13.80
C SER A 113 -9.08 21.07 -12.79
N LYS A 114 -9.27 22.25 -12.16
CA LYS A 114 -8.35 22.71 -11.11
C LYS A 114 -8.36 21.79 -9.89
N ASP A 115 -9.53 21.32 -9.47
CA ASP A 115 -9.64 20.45 -8.28
C ASP A 115 -8.99 19.08 -8.54
N ILE A 116 -9.13 18.54 -9.76
CA ILE A 116 -8.48 17.29 -10.17
C ILE A 116 -6.97 17.47 -10.26
N ASP A 117 -6.50 18.54 -10.89
CA ASP A 117 -5.07 18.86 -11.00
C ASP A 117 -4.41 18.99 -9.62
N ASP A 118 -4.99 19.81 -8.74
CA ASP A 118 -4.51 20.02 -7.37
C ASP A 118 -4.52 18.68 -6.59
N SER A 119 -5.61 17.90 -6.73
CA SER A 119 -5.74 16.61 -6.07
C SER A 119 -4.72 15.59 -6.55
N CYS A 120 -4.47 15.51 -7.86
CA CYS A 120 -3.50 14.60 -8.45
C CYS A 120 -2.07 14.92 -7.98
N HIS A 121 -1.67 16.18 -8.07
CA HIS A 121 -0.35 16.62 -7.63
C HIS A 121 -0.14 16.46 -6.12
N SER A 122 -1.19 16.69 -5.31
CA SER A 122 -1.16 16.44 -3.87
C SER A 122 -0.84 14.99 -3.53
N ARG A 123 -1.36 14.00 -4.29
CA ARG A 123 -1.06 12.58 -4.09
C ARG A 123 0.38 12.25 -4.45
N TRP A 124 0.91 12.83 -5.54
CA TRP A 124 2.33 12.70 -5.87
C TRP A 124 3.21 13.24 -4.74
N MET A 125 2.89 14.41 -4.19
CA MET A 125 3.61 15.00 -3.06
C MET A 125 3.47 14.19 -1.76
N LEU A 126 2.33 13.55 -1.53
CA LEU A 126 2.12 12.66 -0.39
C LEU A 126 3.06 11.44 -0.45
N VAL A 127 3.20 10.84 -1.63
CA VAL A 127 4.01 9.63 -1.81
C VAL A 127 5.50 9.93 -2.00
N TYR A 128 5.81 11.04 -2.67
CA TYR A 128 7.15 11.49 -3.02
C TYR A 128 7.35 12.94 -2.55
N PRO A 129 7.53 13.17 -1.23
CA PRO A 129 7.65 14.53 -0.71
C PRO A 129 8.94 15.26 -1.11
N LYS A 130 9.92 14.52 -1.64
CA LYS A 130 11.22 15.02 -2.11
C LYS A 130 11.41 14.64 -3.59
N MET A 131 10.54 15.14 -4.47
CA MET A 131 10.69 14.97 -5.93
C MET A 131 11.75 15.90 -6.51
N ASP A 132 12.61 15.35 -7.37
CA ASP A 132 13.48 16.17 -8.22
C ASP A 132 12.72 16.74 -9.43
N ASP A 133 13.40 17.47 -10.30
CA ASP A 133 12.77 18.12 -11.46
C ASP A 133 12.30 17.13 -12.53
N ASN A 134 12.88 15.93 -12.60
CA ASN A 134 12.44 14.90 -13.52
C ASN A 134 11.16 14.23 -12.99
N ASP A 135 11.15 13.87 -11.71
CA ASP A 135 9.98 13.30 -11.03
C ASP A 135 8.77 14.24 -11.12
N LYS A 136 8.99 15.55 -10.91
CA LYS A 136 7.94 16.57 -11.09
C LYS A 136 7.39 16.60 -12.50
N LYS A 137 8.24 16.52 -13.54
CA LYS A 137 7.78 16.49 -14.94
C LYS A 137 6.95 15.25 -15.24
N ILE A 138 7.35 14.09 -14.71
CA ILE A 138 6.58 12.85 -14.84
C ILE A 138 5.22 13.01 -14.16
N ALA A 139 5.19 13.51 -12.92
CA ALA A 139 3.95 13.76 -12.18
C ALA A 139 3.03 14.75 -12.93
N THR A 140 3.56 15.88 -13.40
CA THR A 140 2.80 16.87 -14.17
C THR A 140 2.28 16.29 -15.48
N SER A 141 3.12 15.62 -16.28
CA SER A 141 2.67 14.99 -17.52
C SER A 141 1.59 13.92 -17.28
N TYR A 142 1.66 13.21 -16.15
CA TYR A 142 0.66 12.24 -15.75
C TYR A 142 -0.67 12.91 -15.38
N CYS A 143 -0.63 13.94 -14.54
CA CYS A 143 -1.82 14.69 -14.12
C CYS A 143 -2.46 15.45 -15.29
N ASP A 144 -1.69 16.11 -16.15
CA ASP A 144 -2.15 16.77 -17.38
C ASP A 144 -2.87 15.79 -18.32
N CYS A 145 -2.37 14.54 -18.41
CA CYS A 145 -3.03 13.51 -19.20
C CYS A 145 -4.35 13.07 -18.58
N ALA A 146 -4.39 12.92 -17.24
CA ALA A 146 -5.52 12.37 -16.52
C ALA A 146 -6.67 13.37 -16.40
N ASP A 147 -6.35 14.65 -16.15
CA ASP A 147 -7.30 15.71 -15.83
C ASP A 147 -8.54 15.76 -16.75
N PRO A 148 -8.40 15.99 -18.08
CA PRO A 148 -9.57 16.11 -18.93
C PRO A 148 -10.41 14.82 -19.01
N LYS A 149 -9.80 13.66 -18.79
CA LYS A 149 -10.51 12.36 -18.79
C LYS A 149 -11.26 12.15 -17.48
N LEU A 150 -10.68 12.56 -16.38
CA LEU A 150 -11.32 12.51 -15.07
C LEU A 150 -12.48 13.50 -15.01
N VAL A 151 -12.32 14.74 -15.50
CA VAL A 151 -13.43 15.70 -15.61
C VAL A 151 -14.60 15.14 -16.42
N ASP A 152 -14.32 14.43 -17.52
CA ASP A 152 -15.36 13.80 -18.34
C ASP A 152 -16.02 12.60 -17.63
N LEU A 153 -15.22 11.79 -16.93
CA LEU A 153 -15.70 10.67 -16.14
C LEU A 153 -16.60 11.15 -14.99
N SER A 154 -16.24 12.22 -14.28
CA SER A 154 -17.02 12.80 -13.18
C SER A 154 -18.44 13.18 -13.60
N LYS A 155 -18.60 13.71 -14.82
CA LYS A 155 -19.92 14.10 -15.37
C LYS A 155 -20.82 12.92 -15.68
N ASN A 156 -20.26 11.71 -15.74
CA ASN A 156 -20.98 10.48 -16.06
C ASN A 156 -21.06 9.51 -14.88
N SER A 157 -20.51 9.85 -13.72
CA SER A 157 -20.40 8.96 -12.56
C SER A 157 -21.76 8.42 -12.10
N GLU A 158 -22.81 9.26 -12.09
CA GLU A 158 -24.18 8.87 -11.67
C GLU A 158 -24.81 7.77 -12.54
N LYS A 159 -24.26 7.51 -13.72
CA LYS A 159 -24.76 6.48 -14.65
C LYS A 159 -23.99 5.16 -14.52
N MET A 160 -23.05 5.08 -13.58
CA MET A 160 -22.12 3.97 -13.41
C MET A 160 -22.24 3.43 -11.99
N THR A 161 -21.97 2.15 -11.84
CA THR A 161 -21.67 1.58 -10.52
C THR A 161 -20.28 2.01 -10.06
N ASP A 162 -20.03 1.97 -8.75
CA ASP A 162 -18.70 2.24 -8.18
C ASP A 162 -17.61 1.38 -8.84
N ASP A 163 -17.89 0.10 -9.09
CA ASP A 163 -16.96 -0.82 -9.75
C ASP A 163 -16.65 -0.41 -11.19
N GLU A 164 -17.63 0.07 -11.95
CA GLU A 164 -17.43 0.58 -13.31
C GLU A 164 -16.64 1.89 -13.30
N TYR A 165 -16.97 2.79 -12.37
CA TYR A 165 -16.28 4.06 -12.17
C TYR A 165 -14.79 3.85 -11.86
N TYR A 166 -14.46 2.99 -10.89
CA TYR A 166 -13.06 2.68 -10.56
C TYR A 166 -12.33 1.97 -11.70
N LYS A 167 -13.00 1.11 -12.47
CA LYS A 167 -12.41 0.50 -13.67
C LYS A 167 -12.05 1.55 -14.72
N GLU A 168 -12.88 2.56 -14.94
CA GLU A 168 -12.55 3.67 -15.83
C GLU A 168 -11.37 4.51 -15.30
N ILE A 169 -11.32 4.81 -13.99
CA ILE A 169 -10.15 5.45 -13.38
C ILE A 169 -8.88 4.63 -13.66
N TYR A 170 -8.93 3.30 -13.51
CA TYR A 170 -7.77 2.45 -13.76
C TYR A 170 -7.35 2.41 -15.24
N LYS A 171 -8.30 2.53 -16.18
CA LYS A 171 -8.00 2.66 -17.62
C LYS A 171 -7.34 4.01 -17.92
N ILE A 172 -7.83 5.08 -17.32
CA ILE A 172 -7.22 6.42 -17.42
C ILE A 172 -5.80 6.37 -16.87
N ALA A 173 -5.61 5.80 -15.67
CA ALA A 173 -4.30 5.62 -15.06
C ALA A 173 -3.34 4.88 -15.99
N ALA A 174 -3.74 3.72 -16.54
CA ALA A 174 -2.93 2.95 -17.48
C ALA A 174 -2.57 3.76 -18.74
N THR A 175 -3.52 4.50 -19.29
CA THR A 175 -3.32 5.34 -20.48
C THR A 175 -2.32 6.47 -20.21
N CYS A 176 -2.39 7.09 -19.04
CA CYS A 176 -1.55 8.23 -18.68
C CYS A 176 -0.19 7.83 -18.09
N SER A 177 -0.06 6.61 -17.59
CA SER A 177 1.22 6.03 -17.15
C SER A 177 2.17 5.72 -18.32
N GLY A 178 1.63 5.67 -19.55
CA GLY A 178 2.32 5.20 -20.73
C GLY A 178 2.74 6.33 -21.67
N LYS A 179 3.70 7.16 -21.25
CA LYS A 179 4.55 7.98 -22.15
C LYS A 179 5.91 8.30 -21.54
N GLU A 180 6.78 7.30 -21.43
CA GLU A 180 8.24 7.49 -21.60
C GLU A 180 8.80 6.29 -22.37
N GLY A 181 9.38 6.52 -23.55
CA GLY A 181 10.13 5.52 -24.33
C GLY A 181 9.41 4.90 -25.55
N LYS A 182 9.41 5.62 -26.67
CA LYS A 182 9.82 5.02 -27.96
C LYS A 182 11.30 5.33 -28.14
#